data_AF-A0A965PIT1-F1
#
_entry.id   AF-A0A965PIT1-F1
#
_cell.length_a   1.000
_cell.length_b   1.000
_cell.length_c   1.000
_cell.angle_alpha   90.00
_cell.angle_beta   90.00
_cell.angle_gamma   90.00
#
_symmetry.space_group_name_H-M   'P 1'
#
loop_
_entity.id
_entity.type
_entity.pdbx_description
1 polymer ?
#
loop_
_entity_poly.entity_id
_entity_poly.type
_entity_poly.pdbx_seq_one_letter_code
_entity_poly.pdbx_strand_id
1 'polypeptide(L)' 'MPRATLTFTLPEEESEHRAALEGSAARLLLWEIDQHCRSLVKHGAPSPETRTLAEEIRRMIRETDGVTLD' A
#
# COMPACT_ATOMS: atom_id res chain seq x y z
N MET A 1 14.83 40.62 0.54
CA MET A 1 15.05 39.90 1.82
C MET A 1 15.98 38.73 1.53
N PRO A 2 17.08 38.55 2.26
CA PRO A 2 17.93 37.38 2.06
C PRO A 2 17.18 36.12 2.47
N ARG A 3 17.28 35.07 1.64
CA ARG A 3 16.65 33.78 1.87
C ARG A 3 17.78 32.77 2.12
N ALA A 4 17.76 32.13 3.28
CA ALA A 4 18.73 31.10 3.64
C ALA A 4 18.04 29.73 3.58
N THR A 5 18.77 28.74 3.09
CA THR A 5 18.33 27.33 3.06
C THR A 5 19.16 26.56 4.08
N LEU A 6 18.50 25.83 4.98
CA LEU A 6 19.11 24.93 5.94
C LEU A 6 19.04 23.51 5.41
N THR A 7 20.18 22.84 5.36
CA THR A 7 20.30 21.42 4.98
C THR A 7 20.78 20.64 6.20
N PHE A 8 20.09 19.57 6.56
CA PHE A 8 20.49 18.66 7.63
C PHE A 8 20.22 17.21 7.21
N THR A 9 21.03 16.31 7.73
CA THR A 9 20.87 14.86 7.55
C THR A 9 19.92 14.36 8.63
N LEU A 10 18.84 13.68 8.22
CA LEU A 10 17.93 13.03 9.17
C LEU A 10 18.64 11.85 9.83
N PRO A 11 18.23 11.44 11.05
CA PRO A 11 18.74 10.25 11.70
C PRO A 11 18.56 9.02 10.80
N GLU A 12 19.50 8.06 10.86
CA GLU A 12 19.40 6.80 10.11
C GLU A 12 18.10 6.03 10.45
N GLU A 13 17.62 6.15 11.69
CA GLU A 13 16.40 5.49 12.20
C GLU A 13 15.09 6.17 11.78
N GLU A 14 15.13 7.34 11.12
CA GLU A 14 13.92 8.09 10.73
C GLU A 14 12.98 7.25 9.86
N SER A 15 13.52 6.42 8.96
CA SER A 15 12.71 5.54 8.12
C SER A 15 11.96 4.50 8.94
N GLU A 16 12.58 3.95 9.98
CA GLU A 16 11.96 2.95 10.87
C GLU A 16 10.89 3.61 11.74
N HIS A 17 11.18 4.80 12.28
CA HIS A 17 10.22 5.58 13.05
C HIS A 17 8.97 5.91 12.23
N ARG A 18 9.15 6.39 10.98
CA ARG A 18 8.03 6.68 10.09
C ARG A 18 7.25 5.43 9.71
N ALA A 19 7.93 4.32 9.43
CA ALA A 19 7.25 3.05 9.16
C ALA A 19 6.39 2.60 10.35
N ALA A 20 6.87 2.79 11.59
CA ALA A 20 6.11 2.47 12.79
C ALA A 20 4.86 3.35 12.96
N LEU A 21 4.96 4.65 12.67
CA LEU A 21 3.82 5.58 12.75
C LEU A 21 2.80 5.36 11.62
N GLU A 22 3.28 5.18 10.39
CA GLU A 22 2.45 5.14 9.18
C GLU A 22 1.93 3.72 8.86
N GLY A 23 2.46 2.68 9.51
CA GLY A 23 2.15 1.28 9.21
C GLY A 23 0.67 0.91 9.34
N SER A 24 -0.04 1.49 10.32
CA SER A 24 -1.50 1.26 10.46
C SER A 24 -2.29 1.87 9.30
N ALA A 25 -1.95 3.10 8.90
CA ALA A 25 -2.57 3.76 7.76
C ALA A 25 -2.25 3.02 6.45
N ALA A 26 -1.01 2.57 6.28
CA ALA A 26 -0.61 1.76 5.13
C ALA A 26 -1.40 0.44 5.05
N ARG A 27 -1.61 -0.25 6.18
CA ARG A 27 -2.43 -1.47 6.23
C ARG A 27 -3.88 -1.21 5.83
N LEU A 28 -4.46 -0.09 6.28
CA LEU A 28 -5.81 0.31 5.89
C LEU A 28 -5.89 0.54 4.37
N LEU A 29 -4.93 1.28 3.79
CA LEU A 29 -4.90 1.53 2.35
C LEU A 29 -4.80 0.24 1.54
N LEU A 30 -3.95 -0.70 1.95
CA LEU A 30 -3.84 -2.01 1.30
C LEU A 30 -5.15 -2.79 1.37
N TRP A 31 -5.84 -2.74 2.51
CA TRP A 31 -7.16 -3.36 2.67
C TRP A 31 -8.21 -2.73 1.76
N GLU A 32 -8.24 -1.39 1.65
CA GLU A 32 -9.17 -0.68 0.76
C GLU A 32 -8.96 -1.05 -0.71
N ILE A 33 -7.69 -1.19 -1.14
CA ILE A 33 -7.34 -1.63 -2.49
C ILE A 33 -7.83 -3.08 -2.72
N ASP A 34 -7.60 -4.00 -1.79
CA ASP A 34 -8.13 -5.38 -1.91
C ASP A 34 -9.66 -5.40 -1.98
N GLN A 35 -10.35 -4.58 -1.18
CA GLN A 35 -11.82 -4.48 -1.25
C GLN A 35 -12.30 -3.94 -2.59
N HIS A 36 -11.61 -2.94 -3.15
CA HIS A 36 -11.93 -2.39 -4.46
C HIS A 36 -11.78 -3.46 -5.55
N CYS A 37 -10.64 -4.15 -5.60
CA CYS A 37 -10.39 -5.23 -6.56
C CYS A 37 -11.40 -6.37 -6.39
N ARG A 38 -11.75 -6.75 -5.15
CA ARG A 38 -12.77 -7.76 -4.86
C ARG A 38 -14.14 -7.34 -5.40
N SER A 39 -14.54 -6.10 -5.19
CA SER A 39 -15.80 -5.55 -5.69
C SER A 39 -15.85 -5.57 -7.21
N LEU A 40 -14.76 -5.13 -7.87
CA LEU A 40 -14.61 -5.14 -9.32
C LEU A 40 -14.79 -6.55 -9.90
N VAL A 41 -14.09 -7.54 -9.35
CA VAL A 41 -14.15 -8.94 -9.81
C VAL A 41 -15.54 -9.56 -9.60
N LYS A 42 -16.20 -9.24 -8.48
CA LYS A 42 -17.48 -9.86 -8.10
C LYS A 42 -18.69 -9.20 -8.76
N HIS A 43 -18.66 -7.89 -8.95
CA HIS A 43 -19.84 -7.10 -9.33
C HIS A 43 -19.66 -6.27 -10.61
N GLY A 44 -18.42 -5.99 -11.03
CA GLY A 44 -18.12 -5.04 -12.11
C GLY A 44 -18.08 -5.59 -13.53
N ALA A 45 -18.29 -6.91 -13.72
CA ALA A 45 -18.17 -7.59 -15.02
C ALA A 45 -16.94 -7.15 -15.86
N PRO A 46 -15.71 -7.16 -15.29
CA PRO A 46 -14.51 -6.71 -15.99
C PRO A 46 -14.17 -7.60 -17.19
N SER A 47 -13.36 -7.07 -18.12
CA SER A 47 -12.74 -7.89 -19.17
C SER A 47 -11.91 -9.03 -18.54
N PRO A 48 -11.62 -10.11 -19.28
CA PRO A 48 -10.78 -11.20 -18.79
C PRO A 48 -9.41 -10.72 -18.28
N GLU A 49 -8.76 -9.83 -19.02
CA GLU A 49 -7.44 -9.27 -18.67
C GLU A 49 -7.51 -8.45 -17.38
N THR A 50 -8.55 -7.62 -17.25
CA THR A 50 -8.77 -6.79 -16.07
C THR A 50 -9.07 -7.66 -14.84
N ARG A 51 -9.81 -8.76 -15.01
CA ARG A 51 -10.07 -9.73 -13.94
C ARG A 51 -8.77 -10.37 -13.46
N THR A 52 -7.95 -10.87 -14.38
CA THR A 52 -6.67 -11.50 -14.05
C THR A 52 -5.77 -10.54 -13.30
N LEU A 53 -5.61 -9.31 -13.79
CA LEU A 53 -4.80 -8.29 -13.12
C LEU A 53 -5.33 -7.96 -11.71
N ALA A 54 -6.65 -7.81 -11.56
CA ALA A 54 -7.25 -7.56 -10.25
C ALA A 54 -7.04 -8.71 -9.27
N GLU A 55 -7.07 -9.96 -9.73
CA GLU A 55 -6.78 -11.14 -8.92
C GLU A 55 -5.30 -11.24 -8.55
N GLU A 56 -4.38 -10.87 -9.45
CA GLU A 56 -2.94 -10.79 -9.19
C GLU A 56 -2.60 -9.73 -8.12
N ILE A 57 -3.16 -8.52 -8.23
CA ILE A 57 -2.98 -7.46 -7.23
C ILE A 57 -3.43 -7.93 -5.86
N ARG A 58 -4.60 -8.58 -5.77
CA ARG A 58 -5.11 -9.13 -4.50
C ARG A 58 -4.17 -10.20 -3.92
N ARG A 59 -3.56 -11.01 -4.78
CA ARG A 59 -2.56 -12.01 -4.38
C ARG A 59 -1.33 -11.33 -3.79
N MET A 60 -0.78 -10.31 -4.46
CA MET A 60 0.38 -9.55 -3.98
C MET A 60 0.14 -8.93 -2.59
N ILE A 61 -1.05 -8.39 -2.35
CA ILE A 61 -1.42 -7.79 -1.06
C ILE A 61 -1.50 -8.85 0.05
N ARG A 62 -2.00 -10.06 -0.26
CA ARG A 62 -2.29 -11.11 0.74
C ARG A 62 -1.15 -12.09 0.97
N GLU A 63 -0.33 -12.35 -0.05
CA GLU A 63 0.76 -13.35 -0.04
C GLU A 63 2.13 -12.69 0.15
N THR A 64 2.19 -11.52 0.81
CA THR A 64 3.48 -10.98 1.24
C THR A 64 4.07 -11.94 2.27
N ASP A 65 5.17 -12.61 1.91
CA ASP A 65 5.86 -13.61 2.73
C ASP A 65 6.00 -13.15 4.19
N GLY A 66 5.44 -13.94 5.12
CA GLY A 66 5.54 -13.73 6.56
C GLY A 66 4.47 -12.85 7.22
N VAL A 67 3.50 -12.30 6.49
CA VAL A 67 2.40 -11.50 7.07
C VAL A 67 1.05 -11.95 6.50
N THR A 68 0.30 -12.75 7.27
CA THR A 68 -1.10 -13.06 6.95
C THR A 68 -1.96 -11.85 7.30
N LEU A 69 -2.61 -11.26 6.28
CA LEU A 69 -3.65 -10.24 6.48
C LEU A 69 -5.01 -10.94 6.63
N ASP A 70 -5.32 -11.34 7.86
CA ASP A 70 -6.61 -11.89 8.28
C ASP A 70 -7.78 -10.91 8.03
#